data_AF-A0A9N8YW74-F1
#
_entry.id   AF-A0A9N8YW74-F1
#
_cell.length_a   1.000
_cell.length_b   1.000
_cell.length_c   1.000
_cell.angle_alpha   90.00
_cell.angle_beta   90.00
_cell.angle_gamma   90.00
#
_symmetry.space_group_name_H-M   'P 1'
#
loop_
_entity.id
_entity.type
_entity.pdbx_description
1 polymer ?
#
loop_
_entity_poly.entity_id
_entity_poly.type
_entity_poly.pdbx_seq_one_letter_code
_entity_poly.pdbx_strand_id
1 'polypeptide(L)'
;MRWTEQEDNLLLELVKTHGKDWQKLSEILGRPYYNISYRYTWITSRTWSSEENAHLHYAIKQIMGDDFGHEKIKICDNKWKLIMNIFGEKFSERTLEEVKHNWKQYGLGGNVNNTHKIWNNSVIKNQAKKNQVNAGIWTEEEVIKFEIALEKQAKQWAICEIEEWMDLWRRISDNVGTRSARQCQRLYYWKYSMPRDKDTRIKVIDEISA
;
A
#
# COMPACT_ATOMS: atom_id res chain seq x y z
N MET A 1 -2.27 -11.98 13.54
CA MET A 1 -2.55 -13.42 13.76
C MET A 1 -3.42 -13.91 12.62
N ARG A 2 -3.17 -15.12 12.13
CA ARG A 2 -3.96 -15.76 11.07
C ARG A 2 -5.11 -16.53 11.73
N TRP A 3 -6.29 -16.51 11.10
CA TRP A 3 -7.44 -17.33 11.49
C TRP A 3 -7.38 -18.66 10.75
N THR A 4 -7.65 -19.76 11.43
CA THR A 4 -7.79 -21.09 10.81
C THR A 4 -9.27 -21.42 10.55
N GLU A 5 -9.51 -22.42 9.71
CA GLU A 5 -10.86 -22.92 9.42
C GLU A 5 -11.54 -23.49 10.67
N GLN A 6 -10.78 -24.14 11.56
CA GLN A 6 -11.29 -24.63 12.85
C GLN A 6 -11.74 -23.47 13.74
N GLU A 7 -10.98 -22.37 13.76
CA GLU A 7 -11.36 -21.17 14.50
C GLU A 7 -12.59 -20.48 13.92
N ASP A 8 -12.75 -20.49 12.60
CA ASP A 8 -13.95 -19.96 11.94
C ASP A 8 -15.20 -20.77 12.28
N ASN A 9 -15.10 -22.10 12.21
CA ASN A 9 -16.21 -22.99 12.56
C ASN A 9 -16.59 -22.84 14.04
N LEU A 10 -15.60 -22.75 14.93
CA LEU A 10 -15.83 -22.48 16.34
C LEU A 10 -16.50 -21.13 16.56
N LEU A 11 -16.07 -20.08 15.86
CA LEU A 11 -16.69 -18.76 15.93
C LEU A 11 -18.17 -18.80 15.49
N LEU A 12 -18.50 -19.50 14.41
CA LEU A 12 -19.88 -19.65 13.93
C LEU A 12 -20.77 -20.35 14.96
N GLU A 13 -20.28 -21.45 15.56
CA GLU A 13 -20.99 -22.17 16.62
C GLU A 13 -21.17 -21.31 17.87
N LEU A 14 -20.13 -20.60 18.32
CA LEU A 14 -20.23 -19.71 19.48
C LEU A 14 -21.24 -18.58 19.26
N VAL A 15 -21.31 -18.00 18.07
CA VAL A 15 -22.32 -16.98 17.76
C VAL A 15 -23.72 -17.59 17.71
N LYS A 16 -23.87 -18.83 17.26
CA LYS A 16 -25.15 -19.54 17.29
C LYS A 16 -25.63 -19.83 18.72
N THR A 17 -24.72 -20.17 19.64
CA THR A 17 -25.04 -20.48 21.03
C THR A 17 -25.20 -19.25 21.92
N HIS A 18 -24.40 -18.20 21.70
CA HIS A 18 -24.31 -17.05 22.59
C HIS A 18 -24.74 -15.72 21.96
N GLY A 19 -25.10 -15.72 20.68
CA GLY A 19 -25.37 -14.49 19.93
C GLY A 19 -24.09 -13.69 19.64
N LYS A 20 -24.27 -12.42 19.27
CA LYS A 20 -23.18 -11.50 18.90
C LYS A 20 -22.52 -10.83 20.12
N ASP A 21 -22.40 -11.56 21.22
CA ASP A 21 -21.72 -11.09 22.44
C ASP A 21 -20.20 -11.19 22.28
N TRP A 22 -19.62 -10.20 21.60
CA TRP A 22 -18.20 -10.21 21.25
C TRP A 22 -17.26 -10.20 22.44
N GLN A 23 -17.68 -9.64 23.58
CA GLN A 23 -16.86 -9.66 24.81
C GLN A 23 -16.79 -11.08 25.36
N LYS A 24 -17.93 -11.76 25.49
CA LYS A 24 -17.96 -13.16 25.92
C LYS A 24 -17.17 -14.07 24.98
N LEU A 25 -17.33 -13.88 23.67
CA LEU A 25 -16.58 -14.63 22.66
C LEU A 25 -15.07 -14.33 22.72
N SER A 26 -14.68 -13.11 23.12
CA SER A 26 -13.28 -12.71 23.32
C SER A 26 -12.61 -13.51 24.42
N GLU A 27 -13.30 -13.73 25.53
CA GLU A 27 -12.83 -14.55 26.65
C GLU A 27 -12.66 -16.02 26.24
N ILE A 28 -13.62 -16.56 25.48
CA ILE A 28 -13.59 -17.97 25.03
C ILE A 28 -12.49 -18.21 23.99
N LEU A 29 -12.36 -17.32 23.00
CA LEU A 29 -11.41 -17.49 21.89
C LEU A 29 -10.00 -16.98 22.20
N GLY A 30 -9.81 -16.27 23.33
CA GLY A 30 -8.53 -15.66 23.68
C GLY A 30 -8.06 -14.61 22.65
N ARG A 31 -9.01 -13.95 21.97
CA ARG A 31 -8.74 -12.97 20.90
C ARG A 31 -9.48 -11.68 21.18
N PRO A 32 -8.96 -10.49 20.83
CA PRO A 32 -9.66 -9.23 21.07
C PRO A 32 -11.03 -9.18 20.40
N TYR A 33 -12.05 -8.69 21.11
CA TYR A 33 -13.45 -8.69 20.64
C TYR A 33 -13.64 -8.06 19.24
N TYR A 34 -12.92 -6.98 18.93
CA TYR A 34 -13.02 -6.31 17.63
C TYR A 34 -12.46 -7.17 16.48
N ASN A 35 -11.49 -8.04 16.76
CA ASN A 35 -10.95 -8.97 15.77
C ASN A 35 -11.97 -10.07 15.46
N ILE A 36 -12.68 -10.53 16.50
CA ILE A 36 -13.73 -11.54 16.40
C ILE A 36 -14.92 -10.99 15.62
N SER A 37 -15.41 -9.79 15.96
CA SER A 37 -16.54 -9.20 15.24
C SER A 37 -16.20 -8.98 13.77
N TYR A 38 -14.99 -8.49 13.48
CA TYR A 38 -14.50 -8.31 12.12
C TYR A 38 -14.40 -9.64 11.36
N ARG A 39 -13.90 -10.70 12.01
CA ARG A 39 -13.83 -12.03 11.41
C ARG A 39 -15.20 -12.63 11.15
N TYR A 40 -16.13 -12.49 12.10
CA TYR A 40 -17.49 -12.99 11.93
C TYR A 40 -18.18 -12.32 10.75
N THR A 41 -18.08 -10.98 10.64
CA THR A 41 -18.57 -10.25 9.47
C THR A 41 -17.93 -10.77 8.18
N TRP A 42 -16.64 -11.13 8.20
CA TRP A 42 -15.96 -11.70 7.03
C TRP A 42 -16.52 -13.07 6.62
N ILE A 43 -16.59 -14.06 7.54
CA ILE A 43 -17.06 -15.41 7.22
C ILE A 43 -18.56 -15.46 6.89
N THR A 44 -19.35 -14.53 7.42
CA THR A 44 -20.79 -14.44 7.15
C THR A 44 -21.13 -13.47 6.02
N SER A 45 -20.16 -12.68 5.54
CA SER A 45 -20.37 -11.87 4.34
C SER A 45 -20.60 -12.78 3.14
N ARG A 46 -21.52 -12.38 2.27
CA ARG A 46 -21.82 -13.10 1.04
C ARG A 46 -20.54 -13.23 0.21
N THR A 47 -20.26 -14.44 -0.28
CA THR A 47 -19.10 -14.70 -1.14
C THR A 47 -19.10 -13.78 -2.35
N TRP A 48 -17.92 -13.26 -2.69
CA TRP A 48 -17.73 -12.40 -3.86
C TRP A 48 -17.54 -13.27 -5.10
N SER A 49 -18.42 -13.09 -6.08
CA SER A 49 -18.30 -13.71 -7.39
C SER A 49 -17.12 -13.13 -8.18
N SER A 50 -16.65 -13.87 -9.18
CA SER A 50 -15.64 -13.38 -10.13
C SER A 50 -16.10 -12.12 -10.87
N GLU A 51 -17.40 -12.03 -11.16
CA GLU A 51 -18.02 -10.89 -11.82
C GLU A 51 -18.04 -9.65 -10.93
N GLU A 52 -18.44 -9.77 -9.66
CA GLU A 52 -18.36 -8.68 -8.69
C GLU A 52 -16.93 -8.17 -8.55
N ASN A 53 -15.96 -9.08 -8.43
CA ASN A 53 -14.55 -8.70 -8.35
C ASN A 53 -14.09 -7.95 -9.61
N ALA A 54 -14.41 -8.46 -10.80
CA ALA A 54 -14.06 -7.79 -12.05
C ALA A 54 -14.68 -6.39 -12.15
N HIS A 55 -15.93 -6.23 -11.71
CA HIS A 55 -16.60 -4.94 -11.73
C HIS A 55 -16.05 -3.96 -10.69
N LEU A 56 -15.66 -4.44 -9.51
CA LEU A 56 -14.95 -3.63 -8.52
C LEU A 56 -13.61 -3.13 -9.07
N HIS A 57 -12.83 -3.99 -9.72
CA HIS A 57 -11.61 -3.59 -10.40
C HIS A 57 -11.86 -2.55 -11.50
N TYR A 58 -12.94 -2.72 -12.29
CA TYR A 58 -13.35 -1.74 -13.29
C TYR A 58 -13.68 -0.38 -12.64
N ALA A 59 -14.51 -0.36 -11.60
CA ALA A 59 -14.89 0.88 -10.91
C ALA A 59 -13.67 1.60 -10.32
N ILE A 60 -12.75 0.87 -9.70
CA ILE A 60 -11.49 1.42 -9.17
C ILE A 60 -10.64 1.99 -10.30
N LYS A 61 -10.50 1.28 -11.42
CA LYS A 61 -9.76 1.74 -12.60
C LYS A 61 -10.34 3.05 -13.17
N GLN A 62 -11.66 3.19 -13.23
CA GLN A 62 -12.29 4.44 -13.71
C GLN A 62 -11.95 5.64 -12.82
N ILE A 63 -11.85 5.44 -11.51
CA ILE A 63 -11.58 6.51 -10.53
C ILE A 63 -10.08 6.76 -10.34
N MET A 64 -9.24 5.72 -10.45
CA MET A 64 -7.83 5.75 -10.07
C MET A 64 -6.86 5.71 -11.27
N GLY A 65 -7.33 5.41 -12.48
CA GLY A 65 -6.49 5.23 -13.68
C GLY A 65 -5.92 3.81 -13.79
N ASP A 66 -4.90 3.62 -14.63
CA ASP A 66 -4.26 2.32 -14.90
C ASP A 66 -3.21 1.90 -13.86
N ASP A 67 -2.76 2.82 -12.99
CA ASP A 67 -1.57 2.65 -12.14
C ASP A 67 -1.89 2.26 -10.67
N PHE A 68 -3.01 1.57 -10.45
CA PHE A 68 -3.48 1.21 -9.09
C PHE A 68 -2.94 -0.13 -8.56
N GLY A 69 -2.05 -0.78 -9.33
CA GLY A 69 -1.46 -2.09 -9.02
C GLY A 69 -0.23 -2.06 -8.12
N HIS A 70 0.23 -0.88 -7.69
CA HIS A 70 1.37 -0.75 -6.80
C HIS A 70 0.95 -0.77 -5.34
N GLU A 71 1.57 -1.67 -4.57
CA GLU A 71 1.26 -1.95 -3.17
C GLU A 71 1.15 -0.65 -2.34
N LYS A 72 -0.01 -0.50 -1.69
CA LYS A 72 -0.34 0.50 -0.64
C LYS A 72 -0.97 1.82 -1.08
N ILE A 73 -1.65 1.89 -2.22
CA ILE A 73 -2.47 3.09 -2.51
C ILE A 73 -3.61 3.19 -1.50
N LYS A 74 -3.58 4.25 -0.69
CA LYS A 74 -4.64 4.57 0.27
C LYS A 74 -5.77 5.29 -0.46
N ILE A 75 -6.84 4.56 -0.79
CA ILE A 75 -8.05 5.16 -1.36
C ILE A 75 -8.76 5.97 -0.25
N CYS A 76 -8.89 7.29 -0.44
CA CYS A 76 -9.58 8.17 0.50
C CYS A 76 -11.10 7.99 0.44
N ASP A 77 -11.82 8.38 1.50
CA ASP A 77 -13.26 8.12 1.63
C ASP A 77 -14.11 8.73 0.52
N ASN A 78 -13.73 9.87 -0.04
CA ASN A 78 -14.46 10.48 -1.16
C ASN A 78 -14.34 9.62 -2.43
N LYS A 79 -13.17 9.05 -2.71
CA LYS A 79 -12.98 8.13 -3.84
C LYS A 79 -13.75 6.82 -3.63
N TRP A 80 -13.83 6.33 -2.40
CA TRP A 80 -14.66 5.18 -2.06
C TRP A 80 -16.14 5.38 -2.36
N LYS A 81 -16.68 6.58 -2.08
CA LYS A 81 -18.06 6.92 -2.44
C LYS A 81 -18.26 6.91 -3.95
N LEU A 82 -17.32 7.44 -4.73
CA LEU A 82 -17.39 7.41 -6.20
C LEU A 82 -17.30 5.99 -6.76
N ILE A 83 -16.39 5.17 -6.22
CA ILE A 83 -16.28 3.74 -6.56
C ILE A 83 -17.60 3.03 -6.25
N MET A 84 -18.21 3.32 -5.09
CA MET A 84 -19.49 2.74 -4.69
C MET A 84 -20.63 3.14 -5.61
N ASN A 85 -20.64 4.37 -6.12
CA ASN A 85 -21.65 4.79 -7.10
C ASN A 85 -21.57 3.94 -8.37
N ILE A 86 -20.37 3.76 -8.94
CA ILE A 86 -20.18 2.95 -10.15
C ILE A 86 -20.47 1.47 -9.86
N PHE A 87 -19.92 0.92 -8.77
CA PHE A 87 -20.07 -0.48 -8.42
C PHE A 87 -21.54 -0.83 -8.08
N GLY A 88 -22.21 0.07 -7.35
CA GLY A 88 -23.59 -0.07 -6.90
C GLY A 88 -24.63 0.01 -8.01
N GLU A 89 -24.30 0.56 -9.19
CA GLU A 89 -25.18 0.51 -10.37
C GLU A 89 -25.53 -0.94 -10.74
N LYS A 90 -24.58 -1.86 -10.55
CA LYS A 90 -24.75 -3.27 -10.87
C LYS A 90 -24.96 -4.15 -9.63
N PHE A 91 -24.37 -3.80 -8.49
CA PHE A 91 -24.39 -4.59 -7.26
C PHE A 91 -24.85 -3.76 -6.06
N SER A 92 -26.08 -3.27 -6.14
CA SER A 92 -26.69 -2.38 -5.13
C SER A 92 -26.89 -3.01 -3.75
N GLU A 93 -26.84 -4.33 -3.65
CA GLU A 93 -26.99 -5.06 -2.39
C GLU A 93 -25.75 -5.02 -1.50
N ARG A 94 -24.60 -4.61 -2.05
CA ARG A 94 -23.34 -4.53 -1.29
C ARG A 94 -23.25 -3.19 -0.58
N THR A 95 -22.69 -3.23 0.62
CA THR A 95 -22.37 -2.03 1.39
C THR A 95 -20.98 -1.50 1.04
N LEU A 96 -20.75 -0.22 1.32
CA LEU A 96 -19.45 0.39 1.12
C LEU A 96 -18.35 -0.31 1.95
N GLU A 97 -18.69 -0.75 3.16
CA GLU A 97 -17.80 -1.47 4.06
C GLU A 97 -17.40 -2.84 3.49
N GLU A 98 -18.33 -3.57 2.89
CA GLU A 98 -18.04 -4.84 2.21
C GLU A 98 -17.10 -4.63 1.01
N VAL A 99 -17.35 -3.59 0.20
CA VAL A 99 -16.51 -3.24 -0.94
C VAL A 99 -15.08 -2.88 -0.49
N LYS A 100 -14.95 -2.01 0.52
CA LYS A 100 -13.66 -1.63 1.14
C LYS A 100 -12.93 -2.85 1.67
N HIS A 101 -13.65 -3.74 2.34
CA HIS A 101 -13.10 -4.97 2.89
C HIS A 101 -12.58 -5.89 1.78
N ASN A 102 -13.38 -6.11 0.73
CA ASN A 102 -13.02 -6.98 -0.38
C ASN A 102 -11.73 -6.51 -1.08
N TRP A 103 -11.64 -5.21 -1.37
CA TRP A 103 -10.43 -4.62 -1.94
C TRP A 103 -9.20 -4.80 -1.06
N LYS A 104 -9.33 -4.60 0.26
CA LYS A 104 -8.22 -4.79 1.20
C LYS A 104 -7.70 -6.23 1.23
N GLN A 105 -8.57 -7.21 0.98
CA GLN A 105 -8.20 -8.63 0.98
C GLN A 105 -7.65 -9.12 -0.36
N TYR A 106 -8.31 -8.75 -1.47
CA TYR A 106 -8.04 -9.34 -2.78
C TYR A 106 -7.47 -8.35 -3.80
N GLY A 107 -7.72 -7.05 -3.60
CA GLY A 107 -7.32 -5.98 -4.52
C GLY A 107 -5.83 -5.69 -4.59
N LEU A 108 -5.09 -5.91 -3.49
CA LEU A 108 -3.66 -5.64 -3.38
C LEU A 108 -2.78 -6.88 -3.54
N GLY A 109 -3.20 -7.85 -4.36
CA GLY A 109 -2.42 -9.07 -4.65
C GLY A 109 -2.92 -10.35 -3.96
N GLY A 110 -4.20 -10.40 -3.58
CA GLY A 110 -4.82 -11.64 -3.12
C GLY A 110 -5.03 -12.62 -4.27
N ASN A 111 -4.06 -13.50 -4.48
CA ASN A 111 -4.15 -14.75 -5.23
C ASN A 111 -4.91 -14.67 -6.57
N VAL A 112 -4.51 -13.74 -7.43
CA VAL A 112 -4.94 -13.65 -8.83
C VAL A 112 -4.18 -14.69 -9.67
N ASN A 113 -4.23 -15.96 -9.28
CA ASN A 113 -3.47 -17.03 -9.93
C ASN A 113 -4.06 -17.50 -11.28
N ASN A 114 -5.05 -16.80 -11.85
CA ASN A 114 -5.58 -17.18 -13.17
C ASN A 114 -5.78 -16.06 -14.19
N THR A 115 -5.89 -14.78 -13.82
CA THR A 115 -6.07 -13.71 -14.82
C THR A 115 -4.77 -13.00 -15.22
N HIS A 116 -3.67 -13.13 -14.45
CA HIS A 116 -2.37 -12.56 -14.84
C HIS A 116 -1.59 -13.40 -15.87
N LYS A 117 -1.97 -14.66 -16.11
CA LYS A 117 -1.30 -15.48 -17.15
C LYS A 117 -1.73 -15.14 -18.59
N ILE A 118 -2.88 -14.48 -18.78
CA ILE A 118 -3.42 -14.23 -20.13
C ILE A 118 -2.93 -12.89 -20.69
N TRP A 119 -2.59 -11.92 -19.84
CA TRP A 119 -2.27 -10.54 -20.30
C TRP A 119 -0.79 -10.17 -20.33
N ASN A 120 0.12 -11.09 -19.96
CA ASN A 120 1.56 -10.80 -19.97
C ASN A 120 2.25 -10.99 -21.34
N ASN A 121 1.57 -11.52 -22.37
CA ASN A 121 2.19 -11.70 -23.69
C ASN A 121 1.96 -10.52 -24.65
N SER A 122 1.12 -9.53 -24.29
CA SER A 122 0.78 -8.40 -25.16
C SER A 122 1.57 -7.12 -24.84
N VAL A 123 2.02 -6.93 -23.59
CA VAL A 123 2.53 -5.63 -23.10
C VAL A 123 4.07 -5.56 -22.96
N ILE A 124 4.81 -6.65 -23.20
CA ILE A 124 6.30 -6.67 -23.14
C ILE A 124 6.93 -6.09 -24.41
N LYS A 125 6.44 -4.95 -24.92
CA LYS A 125 7.15 -4.20 -25.97
C LYS A 125 7.44 -2.75 -25.65
N ASN A 126 7.03 -2.21 -24.51
CA ASN A 126 7.30 -0.80 -24.16
C ASN A 126 7.70 -0.58 -22.69
N GLN A 127 8.72 -1.29 -22.20
CA GLN A 127 9.44 -0.82 -21.00
C GLN A 127 10.82 -0.31 -21.41
N ALA A 128 10.88 0.98 -21.71
CA ALA A 128 12.13 1.72 -21.81
C ALA A 128 12.89 1.63 -20.47
N LYS A 129 14.14 1.16 -20.55
CA LYS A 129 15.24 1.25 -19.56
C LYS A 129 14.82 1.48 -18.10
N LYS A 130 14.68 0.40 -17.32
CA LYS A 130 14.91 0.50 -15.87
C LYS A 130 16.37 0.94 -15.67
N ASN A 131 16.58 2.15 -15.18
CA ASN A 131 17.91 2.62 -14.81
C ASN A 131 18.49 1.67 -13.74
N GLN A 132 19.78 1.31 -13.91
CA GLN A 132 20.47 0.45 -12.96
C GLN A 132 20.60 1.18 -11.62
N VAL A 133 19.93 0.66 -10.59
CA VAL A 133 20.02 1.21 -9.23
C VAL A 133 21.37 0.85 -8.65
N ASN A 134 22.18 1.87 -8.31
CA ASN A 134 23.48 1.70 -7.69
C ASN A 134 23.32 1.48 -6.18
N ALA A 135 23.93 0.43 -5.65
CA ALA A 135 23.96 0.13 -4.21
C ALA A 135 25.22 0.66 -3.50
N GLY A 136 26.22 1.15 -4.24
CA GLY A 136 27.53 1.58 -3.71
C GLY A 136 27.54 2.99 -3.09
N ILE A 137 28.74 3.53 -2.85
CA ILE A 137 28.95 4.87 -2.26
C ILE A 137 28.35 5.95 -3.16
N TRP A 138 27.72 6.97 -2.57
CA TRP A 138 27.19 8.12 -3.30
C TRP A 138 28.33 8.93 -3.89
N THR A 139 28.32 9.12 -5.21
CA THR A 139 29.27 10.02 -5.86
C THR A 139 28.88 11.48 -5.62
N GLU A 140 29.83 12.41 -5.73
CA GLU A 140 29.56 13.84 -5.60
C GLU A 140 28.47 14.31 -6.58
N GLU A 141 28.50 13.82 -7.82
CA GLU A 141 27.48 14.11 -8.83
C GLU A 141 26.08 13.63 -8.40
N GLU A 142 25.97 12.45 -7.79
CA GLU A 142 24.70 11.93 -7.28
C GLU A 142 24.17 12.77 -6.12
N VAL A 143 25.06 13.24 -5.23
CA VAL A 143 24.69 14.12 -4.11
C VAL A 143 24.21 15.47 -4.63
N ILE A 144 24.89 16.07 -5.61
CA ILE A 144 24.48 17.33 -6.23
C ILE A 144 23.10 17.17 -6.89
N LYS A 145 22.89 16.11 -7.68
CA LYS A 145 21.58 15.81 -8.29
C LYS A 145 20.49 15.64 -7.23
N PHE A 146 20.81 14.98 -6.12
CA PHE A 146 19.90 14.81 -5.00
C PHE A 146 19.53 16.15 -4.35
N GLU A 147 20.49 17.06 -4.10
CA GLU A 147 20.23 18.37 -3.51
C GLU A 147 19.37 19.25 -4.43
N ILE A 148 19.67 19.29 -5.73
CA ILE A 148 18.87 20.03 -6.71
C ILE A 148 17.44 19.46 -6.75
N ALA A 149 17.30 18.14 -6.75
CA ALA A 149 16.00 17.48 -6.72
C ALA A 149 15.24 17.79 -5.43
N LEU A 150 15.91 17.77 -4.27
CA LEU A 150 15.33 18.07 -2.97
C LEU A 150 14.83 19.51 -2.90
N GLU A 151 15.62 20.48 -3.34
CA GLU A 151 15.21 21.90 -3.36
C GLU A 151 14.01 22.12 -4.30
N LYS A 152 14.06 21.52 -5.50
CA LYS A 152 12.94 21.58 -6.45
C LYS A 152 11.66 21.03 -5.82
N GLN A 153 11.71 19.85 -5.21
CA GLN A 153 10.52 19.24 -4.61
C GLN A 153 10.07 19.96 -3.33
N ALA A 154 10.98 20.55 -2.55
CA ALA A 154 10.62 21.35 -1.38
C ALA A 154 9.80 22.60 -1.77
N LYS A 155 10.12 23.24 -2.90
CA LYS A 155 9.31 24.33 -3.47
C LYS A 155 7.93 23.85 -3.90
N GLN A 156 7.83 22.66 -4.51
CA GLN A 156 6.54 22.05 -4.89
C GLN A 156 5.71 21.63 -3.66
N TRP A 157 6.37 21.18 -2.60
CA TRP A 157 5.72 20.87 -1.33
C TRP A 157 5.12 22.12 -0.67
N ALA A 158 5.82 23.26 -0.72
CA ALA A 158 5.34 24.52 -0.16
C ALA A 158 4.06 25.05 -0.84
N ILE A 159 3.78 24.62 -2.06
CA ILE A 159 2.56 24.96 -2.82
C ILE A 159 1.52 23.83 -2.83
N CYS A 160 1.67 22.81 -1.96
CA CYS A 160 0.76 21.67 -1.81
C CYS A 160 0.61 20.77 -3.06
N GLU A 161 1.57 20.77 -3.99
CA GLU A 161 1.53 19.87 -5.18
C GLU A 161 1.88 18.41 -4.86
N ILE A 162 2.40 18.12 -3.66
CA ILE A 162 2.78 16.78 -3.21
C ILE A 162 1.98 16.44 -1.95
N GLU A 163 0.92 15.65 -2.10
CA GLU A 163 0.05 15.26 -0.99
C GLU A 163 0.60 14.07 -0.18
N GLU A 164 1.44 13.23 -0.80
CA GLU A 164 2.01 12.04 -0.17
C GLU A 164 3.54 12.11 0.00
N TRP A 165 4.00 11.92 1.24
CA TRP A 165 5.43 11.90 1.60
C TRP A 165 6.26 10.88 0.80
N MET A 166 5.67 9.79 0.33
CA MET A 166 6.38 8.78 -0.47
C MET A 166 6.56 9.20 -1.94
N ASP A 167 5.68 10.04 -2.46
CA ASP A 167 5.79 10.55 -3.83
C ASP A 167 6.96 11.55 -3.95
N LEU A 168 7.25 12.30 -2.88
CA LEU A 168 8.45 13.13 -2.78
C LEU A 168 9.72 12.31 -3.08
N TRP A 169 9.90 11.19 -2.39
CA TRP A 169 11.11 10.37 -2.55
C TRP A 169 11.18 9.64 -3.89
N ARG A 170 10.03 9.27 -4.47
CA ARG A 170 9.97 8.69 -5.82
C ARG A 170 10.45 9.71 -6.86
N ARG A 171 9.92 10.94 -6.81
CA ARG A 171 10.33 12.03 -7.72
C ARG A 171 11.80 12.41 -7.56
N ILE A 172 12.30 12.46 -6.32
CA ILE A 172 13.73 12.70 -6.06
C ILE A 172 14.57 11.57 -6.66
N SER A 173 14.17 10.31 -6.45
CA SER A 173 14.82 9.13 -7.03
C SER A 173 14.86 9.17 -8.55
N ASP A 174 13.76 9.56 -9.21
CA ASP A 174 13.69 9.69 -10.66
C ASP A 174 14.66 10.77 -11.18
N ASN A 175 14.79 11.89 -10.46
CA ASN A 175 15.74 12.97 -10.81
C ASN A 175 17.20 12.55 -10.60
N VAL A 176 17.48 11.77 -9.55
CA VAL A 176 18.83 11.23 -9.28
C VAL A 176 19.18 10.15 -10.32
N GLY A 177 18.20 9.34 -10.71
CA GLY A 177 18.28 8.35 -11.78
C GLY A 177 19.03 7.06 -11.42
N THR A 178 20.01 7.14 -10.53
CA THR A 178 20.87 6.00 -10.14
C THR A 178 20.56 5.47 -8.73
N ARG A 179 19.66 6.11 -7.99
CA ARG A 179 19.35 5.77 -6.59
C ARG A 179 17.87 5.59 -6.41
N SER A 180 17.48 4.61 -5.60
CA SER A 180 16.09 4.35 -5.23
C SER A 180 15.55 5.42 -4.26
N ALA A 181 14.22 5.56 -4.21
CA ALA A 181 13.52 6.45 -3.28
C ALA A 181 13.96 6.22 -1.82
N ARG A 182 14.13 4.96 -1.42
CA ARG A 182 14.58 4.60 -0.07
C ARG A 182 16.02 5.04 0.20
N GLN A 183 16.91 4.95 -0.79
CA GLN A 183 18.29 5.43 -0.63
C GLN A 183 18.32 6.96 -0.50
N CYS A 184 17.54 7.67 -1.32
CA CYS A 184 17.40 9.13 -1.24
C CYS A 184 16.87 9.57 0.12
N GLN A 185 15.83 8.90 0.63
CA GLN A 185 15.26 9.14 1.95
C GLN A 185 16.30 8.93 3.07
N ARG A 186 17.10 7.85 3.01
CA ARG A 186 18.15 7.59 4.00
C ARG A 186 19.22 8.67 4.00
N LEU A 187 19.64 9.12 2.81
CA LEU A 187 20.61 10.21 2.69
C LEU A 187 20.08 11.51 3.31
N TYR A 188 18.80 11.83 3.07
CA TYR A 188 18.16 13.00 3.68
C TYR A 188 18.21 12.95 5.21
N TYR A 189 17.75 11.85 5.81
CA TYR A 189 17.72 11.72 7.27
C TYR A 189 19.12 11.78 7.87
N TRP A 190 20.10 11.17 7.20
CA TRP A 190 21.50 11.22 7.60
C TRP A 190 22.04 12.66 7.58
N LYS A 191 21.74 13.43 6.52
CA LYS A 191 22.31 14.76 6.31
C LYS A 191 21.61 15.86 7.12
N TYR A 192 20.30 15.75 7.35
CA TYR A 192 19.48 16.86 7.84
C TYR A 192 18.64 16.56 9.08
N SER A 193 18.49 15.30 9.51
CA SER A 193 17.53 14.95 10.57
C SER A 193 18.14 14.27 11.81
N MET A 194 19.44 13.99 11.85
CA MET A 194 20.09 13.54 13.08
C MET A 194 20.68 14.71 13.86
N PRO A 195 20.32 14.92 15.15
CA PRO A 195 21.04 15.82 16.03
C PRO A 195 22.26 15.07 16.59
N ARG A 196 23.50 15.51 16.30
CA ARG A 196 24.67 15.31 17.19
C ARG A 196 25.99 15.97 16.73
N ASP A 197 26.72 16.43 17.74
CA ASP A 197 28.10 16.92 17.88
C ASP A 197 29.05 16.82 16.66
N LYS A 198 29.77 17.94 16.41
CA LYS A 198 30.81 18.12 15.38
C LYS A 198 31.91 17.04 15.43
N ASP A 199 32.26 16.50 16.59
CA ASP A 199 33.35 15.51 16.73
C ASP A 199 33.02 14.13 16.13
N THR A 200 31.74 13.79 16.01
CA THR A 200 31.29 12.57 15.34
C THR A 200 31.40 12.64 13.81
N ARG A 201 31.62 13.85 13.25
CA ARG A 201 31.66 14.09 11.80
C ARG A 201 32.93 13.55 11.14
N ILE A 202 34.05 13.53 11.86
CA ILE A 202 35.36 13.13 11.32
C ILE A 202 35.54 11.60 11.37
N LYS A 203 35.13 10.94 12.45
CA LYS A 203 35.33 9.49 12.64
C LYS A 203 34.55 8.61 11.66
N VAL A 204 33.37 9.05 11.22
CA VAL A 204 32.50 8.24 10.34
C VAL A 204 32.83 8.45 8.85
N ILE A 205 33.52 9.54 8.48
CA ILE A 205 34.05 9.70 7.11
C ILE A 205 35.11 8.63 6.83
N ASP A 206 35.95 8.31 7.82
CA ASP A 206 36.96 7.26 7.71
C ASP A 206 36.33 5.85 7.64
N GLU A 207 35.23 5.59 8.36
CA GLU A 207 34.52 4.31 8.33
C GLU A 207 33.67 4.08 7.06
N ILE A 208 33.30 5.15 6.35
CA ILE A 208 32.57 5.07 5.06
C ILE A 208 33.56 5.05 3.87
N SER A 209 34.82 5.41 4.10
CA SER A 209 35.89 5.43 3.09
C SER A 209 36.76 4.16 3.06
N ALA A 210 36.50 3.20 3.96
CA ALA A 210 37.11 1.86 4.00
C ALA A 210 36.15 0.79 3.49
#